data_AF-A0A9P3DMY7-F1
#
_entry.id   AF-A0A9P3DMY7-F1
#
_cell.length_a   1.000
_cell.length_b   1.000
_cell.length_c   1.000
_cell.angle_alpha   90.00
_cell.angle_beta   90.00
_cell.angle_gamma   90.00
#
_symmetry.space_group_name_H-M   'P 1'
#
loop_
_entity.id
_entity.type
_entity.pdbx_description
1 polymer ?
#
loop_
_entity_poly.entity_id
_entity_poly.type
_entity_poly.pdbx_seq_one_letter_code
_entity_poly.pdbx_strand_id
1 'polypeptide(L)'
;MKINIFGYNIFAKGGTSRSNINLVKSLLEIGHEVHYFNYKNYNKSDITKLIIYEGLSTKHLHIHQFNSGKELAHGDLLIITRETFLIMHI
;
A
#
# COMPACT_ATOMS: atom_id res chain seq x y z
N MET A 1 9.82 -9.75 -7.13
CA MET A 1 10.20 -9.18 -5.82
C MET A 1 8.93 -8.86 -5.06
N LYS A 2 8.96 -9.06 -3.75
CA LYS A 2 7.94 -8.64 -2.81
C LYS A 2 8.25 -7.23 -2.33
N ILE A 3 7.42 -6.28 -2.74
CA ILE A 3 7.57 -4.85 -2.42
C ILE A 3 6.53 -4.46 -1.39
N ASN A 4 7.01 -4.01 -0.24
CA ASN A 4 6.20 -3.42 0.81
C ASN A 4 6.09 -1.91 0.58
N ILE A 5 4.87 -1.38 0.63
CA ILE A 5 4.60 0.06 0.56
C ILE A 5 3.92 0.45 1.85
N PHE A 6 4.48 1.42 2.58
CA PHE A 6 3.85 1.98 3.77
C PHE A 6 3.30 3.38 3.47
N GLY A 7 1.99 3.54 3.66
CA GLY A 7 1.31 4.80 3.37
C GLY A 7 0.18 5.13 4.34
N TYR A 8 -0.21 6.40 4.36
CA TYR A 8 -1.09 6.92 5.40
C TYR A 8 -2.56 6.51 5.23
N ASN A 9 -3.15 6.80 4.07
CA ASN A 9 -4.53 6.43 3.75
C ASN A 9 -4.74 6.34 2.24
N ILE A 10 -4.70 5.14 1.66
CA ILE A 10 -4.92 4.91 0.23
C ILE A 10 -6.36 5.16 -0.22
N PHE A 11 -7.33 5.12 0.71
CA PHE A 11 -8.75 5.30 0.43
C PHE A 11 -9.20 6.76 0.44
N ALA A 12 -8.35 7.69 0.90
CA ALA A 12 -8.68 9.11 0.93
C ALA A 12 -8.69 9.72 -0.47
N LYS A 13 -9.55 10.73 -0.69
CA LYS A 13 -9.46 11.57 -1.88
C LYS A 13 -8.28 12.55 -1.73
N GLY A 14 -7.33 12.52 -2.67
CA GLY A 14 -6.21 13.46 -2.68
C GLY A 14 -5.03 13.01 -3.54
N GLY A 15 -4.07 13.94 -3.74
CA GLY A 15 -2.89 13.70 -4.58
C GLY A 15 -1.99 12.58 -4.06
N THR A 16 -1.77 12.50 -2.74
CA THR A 16 -0.95 11.42 -2.15
C THR A 16 -1.55 10.04 -2.39
N SER A 17 -2.86 9.86 -2.17
CA SER A 17 -3.53 8.58 -2.42
C SER A 17 -3.46 8.20 -3.89
N ARG A 18 -3.67 9.16 -4.80
CA ARG A 18 -3.55 8.96 -6.24
C ARG A 18 -2.13 8.53 -6.64
N SER A 19 -1.11 9.19 -6.11
CA SER A 19 0.29 8.83 -6.33
C SER A 19 0.59 7.41 -5.84
N ASN A 20 0.13 7.05 -4.63
CA ASN A 20 0.29 5.71 -4.07
C ASN A 20 -0.41 4.64 -4.91
N ILE A 21 -1.63 4.91 -5.41
CA ILE A 21 -2.35 3.99 -6.30
C ILE A 21 -1.59 3.81 -7.62
N ASN A 22 -1.08 4.89 -8.20
CA ASN A 22 -0.29 4.83 -9.44
C ASN A 22 0.99 4.03 -9.24
N LEU A 23 1.70 4.22 -8.12
CA LEU A 23 2.87 3.42 -7.77
C LEU A 23 2.52 1.92 -7.67
N VAL A 24 1.43 1.58 -6.99
CA VAL A 24 0.94 0.20 -6.91
C VAL A 24 0.69 -0.37 -8.31
N LYS A 25 0.00 0.38 -9.19
CA LYS A 25 -0.28 -0.04 -10.57
C LYS A 25 1.01 -0.33 -11.34
N SER A 26 1.95 0.61 -11.36
CA SER A 26 3.21 0.44 -12.10
C SER A 26 4.02 -0.75 -11.60
N LEU A 27 4.07 -0.99 -10.28
CA LEU A 27 4.79 -2.14 -9.73
C LEU A 27 4.10 -3.47 -10.07
N LEU A 28 2.77 -3.53 -10.06
CA LEU A 28 2.00 -4.70 -10.49
C LEU A 28 2.19 -4.98 -11.99
N GLU A 29 2.19 -3.94 -12.83
CA GLU A 29 2.40 -4.05 -14.28
C GLU A 29 3.77 -4.62 -14.64
N ILE A 30 4.80 -4.32 -13.83
CA ILE A 30 6.16 -4.86 -13.98
C ILE A 30 6.27 -6.31 -13.43
N GLY A 31 5.22 -6.82 -12.79
CA GLY A 31 5.15 -8.20 -12.29
C GLY A 31 5.67 -8.38 -10.86
N HIS A 32 5.75 -7.31 -10.07
CA HIS A 32 6.07 -7.40 -8.65
C HIS A 32 4.86 -7.83 -7.81
N GLU A 33 5.12 -8.47 -6.67
CA GLU A 33 4.13 -8.70 -5.62
C GLU A 33 4.13 -7.49 -4.70
N VAL A 34 2.98 -6.83 -4.55
CA VAL A 34 2.85 -5.56 -3.83
C VAL A 34 2.03 -5.76 -2.56
N HIS A 35 2.65 -5.45 -1.43
CA HIS A 35 2.01 -5.40 -0.12
C HIS A 35 1.86 -3.94 0.31
N TYR A 36 0.65 -3.41 0.27
CA TYR A 36 0.37 -2.06 0.73
C TYR A 36 -0.11 -2.08 2.19
N PHE A 37 0.65 -1.46 3.08
CA PHE A 37 0.32 -1.28 4.49
C PHE A 37 -0.30 0.11 4.69
N ASN A 38 -1.59 0.14 5.01
CA ASN A 38 -2.33 1.37 5.25
C ASN A 38 -2.31 1.72 6.74
N TYR A 39 -1.79 2.90 7.08
CA TYR A 39 -1.70 3.37 8.46
C TYR A 39 -3.08 3.59 9.09
N LYS A 40 -4.01 4.25 8.37
CA LYS A 40 -5.37 4.47 8.85
C LYS A 40 -6.22 3.20 8.77
N ASN A 41 -7.05 2.99 9.79
CA ASN A 41 -8.06 1.93 9.79
C ASN A 41 -9.01 2.05 8.59
N TYR A 42 -9.38 0.91 8.02
CA TYR A 42 -10.32 0.79 6.91
C TYR A 42 -11.21 -0.45 7.05
N ASN A 43 -12.31 -0.49 6.30
CA ASN A 43 -13.17 -1.68 6.23
C ASN A 43 -12.79 -2.55 5.03
N LYS A 44 -13.01 -3.86 5.13
CA LYS A 44 -12.75 -4.78 4.00
C LYS A 44 -13.50 -4.39 2.72
N SER A 45 -14.68 -3.78 2.84
CA SER A 45 -15.45 -3.28 1.69
C SER A 45 -14.76 -2.12 0.96
N ASP A 46 -13.90 -1.35 1.64
CA ASP A 46 -13.13 -0.26 1.03
C ASP A 46 -12.05 -0.80 0.08
N ILE A 47 -11.43 -1.95 0.42
CA ILE A 47 -10.51 -2.66 -0.48
C ILE A 47 -11.24 -3.06 -1.76
N THR A 48 -12.38 -3.74 -1.65
CA THR A 48 -13.13 -4.21 -2.82
C THR A 48 -13.52 -3.04 -3.72
N LYS A 49 -14.02 -1.94 -3.16
CA LYS A 49 -14.34 -0.72 -3.91
C LYS A 49 -13.12 -0.13 -4.62
N LEU A 50 -11.99 -0.04 -3.92
CA LEU A 50 -10.75 0.48 -4.49
C LEU A 50 -10.30 -0.36 -5.69
N ILE A 51 -10.27 -1.69 -5.53
CA ILE A 51 -9.83 -2.62 -6.57
C ILE A 51 -10.72 -2.51 -7.82
N ILE A 52 -12.04 -2.48 -7.64
CA ILE A 52 -12.99 -2.35 -8.75
C ILE A 52 -12.84 -0.99 -9.43
N TYR A 53 -12.83 0.10 -8.65
CA TYR A 53 -12.80 1.46 -9.18
C TYR A 53 -11.49 1.77 -9.91
N GLU A 54 -10.37 1.26 -9.41
CA GLU A 54 -9.04 1.52 -9.97
C GLU A 54 -8.60 0.46 -10.98
N GLY A 55 -9.35 -0.64 -11.16
CA GLY A 55 -9.00 -1.73 -12.07
C GLY A 55 -7.73 -2.48 -11.66
N LEU A 56 -7.53 -2.70 -10.35
CA LEU A 56 -6.31 -3.32 -9.83
C LEU A 56 -6.36 -4.86 -9.96
N SER A 57 -5.24 -5.46 -10.35
CA SER A 57 -5.10 -6.93 -10.32
C SER A 57 -5.00 -7.43 -8.88
N THR A 58 -5.84 -8.41 -8.52
CA THR A 58 -5.87 -9.00 -7.17
C THR A 58 -4.82 -10.09 -6.98
N LYS A 59 -4.24 -10.64 -8.04
CA LYS A 59 -3.37 -11.82 -7.96
C LYS A 59 -2.07 -11.56 -7.21
N HIS A 60 -1.57 -10.32 -7.27
CA HIS A 60 -0.27 -9.92 -6.72
C HIS A 60 -0.37 -8.67 -5.84
N LEU A 61 -1.58 -8.29 -5.43
CA LEU A 61 -1.84 -7.13 -4.58
C LEU A 61 -2.44 -7.57 -3.25
N HIS A 62 -1.77 -7.21 -2.17
CA HIS A 62 -2.27 -7.41 -0.81
C HIS A 62 -2.32 -6.07 -0.07
N ILE A 63 -3.51 -5.69 0.42
CA ILE A 63 -3.69 -4.47 1.21
C ILE A 63 -3.93 -4.87 2.66
N HIS A 64 -3.06 -4.40 3.55
CA HIS A 64 -3.01 -4.72 4.98
C HIS A 64 -3.27 -3.49 5.83
N GLN A 65 -3.94 -3.69 6.96
CA GLN A 65 -3.97 -2.71 8.03
C GLN A 65 -2.60 -2.71 8.70
N PHE A 66 -1.98 -1.54 8.85
CA PHE A 66 -0.74 -1.44 9.60
C PHE A 66 -1.03 -1.67 11.10
N ASN A 67 -0.36 -2.68 11.67
CA ASN A 67 -0.47 -3.01 13.09
C ASN A 67 0.89 -2.89 13.81
N SER A 68 2.00 -3.24 13.16
CA SER A 68 3.35 -3.17 13.73
C SER A 68 4.43 -3.12 12.65
N GLY A 69 5.64 -2.68 13.01
CA GLY A 69 6.79 -2.57 12.10
C GLY A 69 7.35 -3.88 11.57
N LYS A 70 7.17 -4.99 12.30
CA LYS A 70 7.78 -6.28 11.94
C LYS A 70 7.39 -6.74 10.54
N GLU A 71 6.11 -6.56 10.17
CA GLU A 71 5.60 -6.98 8.87
C GLU A 71 6.16 -6.12 7.71
N LEU A 72 6.50 -4.86 7.98
CA LEU A 72 7.10 -3.96 6.98
C LEU A 72 8.50 -4.44 6.56
N ALA A 73 9.22 -5.13 7.44
CA ALA A 73 10.56 -5.64 7.17
C ALA A 73 10.57 -6.95 6.36
N HIS A 74 9.43 -7.62 6.17
CA HIS A 74 9.34 -8.93 5.52
C HIS A 74 9.21 -8.87 3.98
N GLY A 75 9.79 -7.86 3.33
CA GLY A 75 9.80 -7.68 1.87
C GLY A 75 11.21 -7.41 1.34
N ASP A 76 11.42 -7.58 0.04
CA ASP A 76 12.70 -7.31 -0.62
C ASP A 76 13.01 -5.81 -0.69
N LEU A 77 11.96 -4.97 -0.70
CA LEU A 77 12.02 -3.53 -0.73
C LEU A 77 10.90 -2.94 0.12
N LEU A 78 11.21 -1.92 0.92
CA LEU A 78 10.24 -1.11 1.65
C LEU A 78 10.22 0.32 1.09
N ILE A 79 9.06 0.76 0.61
CA ILE A 79 8.81 2.13 0.16
C ILE A 79 7.96 2.84 1.20
N ILE A 80 8.45 3.95 1.74
CA ILE A 80 7.72 4.78 2.70
C ILE A 80 7.26 6.05 1.98
N THR A 81 5.95 6.27 1.93
CA THR A 81 5.35 7.33 1.07
C THR A 81 5.11 8.66 1.79
N ARG A 82 5.51 8.76 3.06
CA ARG A 82 5.46 10.01 3.85
C ARG A 82 6.71 10.16 4.70
N GLU A 83 7.39 11.31 4.63
CA GLU A 83 8.62 11.51 5.40
C GLU A 83 8.38 11.43 6.91
N THR A 84 7.19 11.81 7.39
CA THR A 84 6.82 11.72 8.80
C THR A 84 6.93 10.30 9.38
N PHE A 85 6.89 9.27 8.53
CA PHE A 85 7.04 7.88 8.96
C PHE A 85 8.49 7.44 9.15
N LEU A 86 9.46 8.21 8.67
CA LEU A 86 10.89 7.92 8.86
C LEU A 86 11.35 8.14 10.31
N ILE A 87 10.54 8.85 11.11
CA ILE A 87 10.81 9.17 12.52
C ILE A 87 9.96 8.28 13.46
N MET A 88 9.13 7.37 12.93
CA MET A 88 8.37 6.47 13.79
C MET A 88 9.30 5.44 14.46
N HIS A 89 9.12 5.25 15.76
CA HIS A 89 9.63 4.07 16.45
C HIS A 89 8.79 2.87 15.99
N ILE A 90 9.36 2.06 15.10
CA ILE A 90 8.72 0.87 14.51
C ILE A 90 9.06 -0.41 15.29
#